data_AF-A0A6G0M7W4-F1
#
_entry.id   AF-A0A6G0M7W4-F1
#
_cell.length_a   1.000
_cell.length_b   1.000
_cell.length_c   1.000
_cell.angle_alpha   90.00
_cell.angle_beta   90.00
_cell.angle_gamma   90.00
#
_symmetry.space_group_name_H-M   'P 1'
#
loop_
_entity.id
_entity.type
_entity.pdbx_description
1 polymer ?
#
loop_
_entity_poly.entity_id
_entity_poly.type
_entity_poly.pdbx_seq_one_letter_code
_entity_poly.pdbx_strand_id
1 'polypeptide(L)'
;MTSNAAACRFFFEELREAHERAPANERIERFLEVPTSAAQPTRAPQRSSHRFQCRICPSIIAQNPSRGYMNLMNHLRARHPAYEQTMQTMVAETAITYACSEKAKAAFGWIDWIVGGELPLNFCENELTRKNAGLSP
;
A
#
# COMPACT_ATOMS: atom_id res chain seq x y z
N MET A 1 -18.14 -0.65 -9.17
CA MET A 1 -17.26 -1.71 -9.70
C MET A 1 -15.85 -1.45 -9.23
N THR A 2 -15.21 -2.43 -8.57
CA THR A 2 -13.84 -2.29 -8.08
C THR A 2 -12.86 -2.32 -9.25
N SER A 3 -11.89 -1.41 -9.30
CA SER A 3 -10.87 -1.46 -10.36
C SER A 3 -9.94 -2.66 -10.20
N ASN A 4 -9.47 -3.23 -11.30
CA ASN A 4 -8.51 -4.35 -11.27
C ASN A 4 -7.25 -4.02 -10.45
N ALA A 5 -6.80 -2.76 -10.50
CA ALA A 5 -5.67 -2.30 -9.69
C ALA A 5 -5.99 -2.30 -8.19
N ALA A 6 -7.19 -1.89 -7.79
CA ALA A 6 -7.60 -1.95 -6.38
C ALA A 6 -7.72 -3.40 -5.88
N ALA A 7 -8.34 -4.29 -6.67
CA ALA A 7 -8.43 -5.71 -6.33
C ALA A 7 -7.03 -6.35 -6.22
N CYS A 8 -6.12 -6.02 -7.14
CA CYS A 8 -4.77 -6.58 -7.10
C CYS A 8 -3.97 -6.08 -5.88
N ARG A 9 -4.08 -4.80 -5.51
CA ARG A 9 -3.43 -4.29 -4.29
C ARG A 9 -4.01 -4.88 -3.01
N PHE A 10 -5.30 -5.21 -3.01
CA PHE A 10 -5.97 -5.78 -1.86
C PHE A 10 -5.57 -7.23 -1.61
N PHE A 11 -5.57 -8.06 -2.65
CA PHE A 11 -5.37 -9.51 -2.52
C PHE A 11 -3.93 -9.99 -2.69
N PHE A 12 -3.02 -9.13 -3.16
CA PHE A 12 -1.65 -9.53 -3.41
C PHE A 12 -0.64 -8.65 -2.69
N GLU A 13 0.41 -9.29 -2.20
CA GLU A 13 1.57 -8.65 -1.59
C GLU A 13 2.79 -8.85 -2.47
N GLU A 14 3.54 -7.78 -2.72
CA GLU A 14 4.76 -7.86 -3.53
C GLU A 14 5.89 -8.51 -2.72
N LEU A 15 6.38 -9.64 -3.22
CA LEU A 15 7.57 -10.29 -2.70
C LEU A 15 8.78 -9.55 -3.25
N ARG A 16 9.29 -8.61 -2.44
CA ARG A 16 10.62 -8.04 -2.67
C ARG A 16 11.63 -9.15 -2.41
N GLU A 17 12.30 -9.63 -3.44
CA GLU A 17 13.50 -10.44 -3.25
C GLU A 17 14.46 -9.58 -2.41
N ALA A 18 14.79 -10.06 -1.21
CA ALA A 18 15.89 -9.48 -0.47
C ALA A 18 17.09 -9.61 -1.40
N HIS A 19 17.56 -8.48 -1.93
CA HIS A 19 18.86 -8.46 -2.57
C HIS A 19 19.84 -8.73 -1.44
N GLU A 20 20.15 -10.01 -1.21
CA GLU A 20 21.26 -10.40 -0.36
C GLU A 20 22.45 -9.63 -0.90
N ARG A 21 22.86 -8.61 -0.15
CA ARG A 21 24.03 -7.81 -0.48
C ARG A 21 25.16 -8.82 -0.47
N ALA A 22 25.67 -9.15 -1.65
CA ALA A 22 26.74 -10.13 -1.81
C ALA A 22 27.77 -9.90 -0.70
N PRO A 23 28.09 -10.93 0.11
CA PRO A 23 29.03 -10.76 1.19
C PRO A 23 30.35 -10.22 0.59
N ALA A 24 31.00 -9.31 1.32
CA ALA A 24 32.14 -8.56 0.79
C ALA A 24 33.31 -9.44 0.29
N ASN A 25 33.32 -10.73 0.66
CA ASN A 25 34.27 -11.74 0.20
C ASN A 25 34.21 -11.98 -1.31
N GLU A 26 33.03 -11.91 -1.94
CA GLU A 26 32.87 -12.14 -3.39
C GLU A 26 33.51 -11.04 -4.24
N ARG A 27 33.70 -9.84 -3.65
CA ARG A 27 34.42 -8.73 -4.28
C ARG A 27 35.94 -8.93 -4.22
N ILE A 28 36.44 -9.59 -3.18
CA ILE A 28 37.88 -9.84 -2.97
C ILE A 28 38.38 -10.97 -3.88
N GLU A 29 37.61 -12.06 -4.01
CA GLU A 29 38.01 -13.18 -4.88
C GLU A 29 38.11 -12.76 -6.36
N ARG A 30 37.27 -11.83 -6.81
CA ARG A 30 37.33 -11.22 -8.14
C ARG A 30 38.62 -10.44 -8.43
N PHE A 31 39.33 -9.97 -7.39
CA PHE A 31 40.65 -9.32 -7.54
C PHE A 31 41.80 -10.34 -7.56
N LEU A 32 41.57 -11.56 -7.08
CA LEU A 32 42.56 -12.63 -7.04
C LEU A 32 42.48 -13.55 -8.27
N GLU A 33 41.37 -13.50 -9.02
CA GLU A 33 41.23 -14.20 -10.30
C GLU A 33 42.08 -13.52 -11.39
N VAL A 34 43.23 -14.14 -11.70
CA VAL A 34 44.05 -13.83 -12.86
C VAL A 34 43.25 -14.15 -14.13
N PRO A 35 43.09 -13.22 -15.09
CA PRO A 35 42.24 -13.45 -16.26
C PRO A 35 42.92 -14.45 -17.18
N THR A 36 42.49 -15.71 -17.13
CA THR A 36 42.86 -16.71 -18.12
C THR A 36 41.61 -17.15 -18.86
N SER A 37 41.57 -16.79 -20.14
CA SER A 37 40.65 -17.26 -21.18
C SER A 37 39.24 -16.64 -21.22
N ALA A 38 38.86 -16.28 -22.45
CA ALA A 38 37.66 -15.58 -22.83
C ALA A 38 36.43 -16.50 -22.83
N ALA A 39 35.80 -16.67 -21.68
CA ALA A 39 34.42 -17.13 -21.59
C ALA A 39 33.60 -16.03 -20.92
N GLN A 40 32.81 -15.31 -21.72
CA GLN A 40 31.82 -14.39 -21.19
C GLN A 40 30.89 -15.15 -20.23
N PRO A 41 30.69 -14.67 -18.99
CA PRO A 41 29.63 -15.21 -18.15
C PRO A 41 28.33 -14.96 -18.89
N THR A 42 27.60 -16.02 -19.24
CA THR A 42 26.22 -15.90 -19.68
C THR A 42 25.48 -15.19 -18.56
N ARG A 43 25.23 -13.89 -18.75
CA ARG A 43 24.39 -13.09 -17.86
C ARG A 43 23.04 -13.81 -17.81
N ALA A 44 22.80 -14.56 -16.73
CA ALA A 44 21.49 -15.11 -16.45
C ALA A 44 20.49 -13.95 -16.58
N PRO A 45 19.37 -14.13 -17.30
CA PRO A 45 18.44 -13.04 -17.51
C PRO A 45 18.04 -12.51 -16.15
N GLN A 46 18.34 -11.24 -15.87
CA GLN A 46 17.87 -10.53 -14.68
C GLN A 46 16.35 -10.51 -14.76
N ARG A 47 15.73 -11.57 -14.25
CA ARG A 47 14.32 -11.66 -13.99
C ARG A 47 14.08 -10.90 -12.69
N SER A 48 14.09 -9.57 -12.74
CA SER A 48 13.31 -8.78 -11.78
C SER A 48 11.84 -9.05 -12.05
N SER A 49 11.41 -10.27 -11.73
CA SER A 49 10.02 -10.69 -11.83
C SER A 49 9.34 -10.10 -10.61
N HIS A 50 8.49 -9.09 -10.80
CA HIS A 50 7.61 -8.62 -9.75
C HIS A 50 6.73 -9.80 -9.32
N ARG A 51 7.12 -10.50 -8.25
CA ARG A 51 6.42 -11.68 -7.75
C ARG A 51 5.43 -11.21 -6.71
N PHE A 52 4.21 -11.71 -6.83
CA PHE A 52 3.11 -11.35 -5.95
C PHE A 52 2.61 -12.59 -5.24
N GLN A 53 2.57 -12.56 -3.92
CA GLN A 53 1.96 -13.59 -3.11
C GLN A 53 0.47 -13.29 -2.92
N CYS A 54 -0.39 -14.29 -3.15
CA CYS A 54 -1.80 -14.17 -2.82
C CYS A 54 -1.99 -14.22 -1.30
N ARG A 55 -2.85 -13.36 -0.77
CA ARG A 55 -3.19 -13.34 0.67
C ARG A 55 -4.20 -14.42 1.07
N ILE A 56 -4.94 -15.00 0.12
CA ILE A 56 -5.95 -16.04 0.38
C ILE A 56 -5.35 -17.45 0.24
N CYS A 57 -4.37 -17.63 -0.65
CA CYS A 57 -3.78 -18.94 -0.92
C CYS A 57 -2.25 -18.86 -1.04
N PRO A 58 -1.50 -19.96 -0.87
CA PRO A 58 -0.04 -19.95 -0.89
C PRO A 58 0.58 -19.75 -2.29
N SER A 59 -0.21 -19.31 -3.29
CA SER A 59 0.27 -19.16 -4.67
C SER A 59 1.09 -17.88 -4.83
N ILE A 60 2.24 -18.01 -5.48
CA ILE A 60 3.10 -16.89 -5.90
C ILE A 60 2.96 -16.73 -7.41
N ILE A 61 2.64 -15.52 -7.85
CA ILE A 61 2.38 -15.19 -9.26
C ILE A 61 3.42 -14.18 -9.73
N ALA A 62 4.18 -14.53 -10.76
CA ALA A 62 5.07 -13.58 -11.42
C ALA A 62 4.26 -12.64 -12.33
N GLN A 63 4.30 -11.34 -12.04
CA GLN A 63 3.74 -10.30 -12.90
C GLN A 63 4.69 -9.98 -14.04
N ASN A 64 4.12 -9.95 -15.24
CA ASN A 64 4.79 -9.39 -16.41
C ASN A 64 4.43 -7.91 -16.50
N PRO A 65 5.39 -6.98 -16.32
CA PRO A 65 5.14 -5.53 -16.37
C PRO A 65 4.44 -5.09 -17.66
N SER A 66 4.70 -5.77 -18.78
CA SER A 66 4.11 -5.45 -20.10
C SER A 66 2.62 -5.81 -20.24
N ARG A 67 2.10 -6.73 -19.42
CA ARG A 67 0.70 -7.21 -19.49
C ARG A 67 -0.17 -6.71 -18.32
N GLY A 68 0.38 -5.90 -17.43
CA GLY A 68 -0.32 -5.34 -16.28
C GLY A 68 -0.86 -6.40 -15.32
N TYR A 69 -2.11 -6.21 -14.85
CA TYR A 69 -2.75 -7.03 -13.81
C TYR A 69 -3.46 -8.30 -14.32
N MET A 70 -3.38 -8.60 -15.62
CA MET A 70 -4.24 -9.63 -16.23
C MET A 70 -4.02 -11.03 -15.62
N ASN A 71 -2.77 -11.39 -15.33
CA ASN A 71 -2.43 -12.66 -14.69
C ASN A 71 -2.91 -12.76 -13.23
N LEU A 72 -2.79 -11.68 -12.45
CA LEU A 72 -3.32 -11.60 -11.07
C LEU A 72 -4.85 -11.72 -11.07
N MET A 73 -5.53 -11.01 -11.98
CA MET A 73 -6.99 -11.08 -12.12
C MET A 73 -7.47 -12.44 -12.61
N ASN A 74 -6.72 -13.09 -13.51
CA ASN A 74 -7.03 -14.46 -13.94
C ASN A 74 -6.92 -15.46 -12.78
N HIS A 75 -5.90 -15.30 -11.94
CA HIS A 75 -5.76 -16.11 -10.73
C HIS A 75 -6.96 -15.90 -9.79
N LEU A 76 -7.35 -14.65 -9.50
CA LEU A 76 -8.50 -14.36 -8.66
C LEU A 76 -9.78 -14.98 -9.21
N ARG A 77 -10.08 -14.79 -10.50
CA ARG A 77 -11.30 -15.35 -11.10
C ARG A 77 -11.33 -16.88 -11.12
N ALA A 78 -10.18 -17.54 -11.28
CA ALA A 78 -10.11 -18.99 -11.36
C ALA A 78 -10.10 -19.68 -9.99
N ARG A 79 -9.38 -19.12 -9.00
CA ARG A 79 -9.19 -19.74 -7.67
C ARG A 79 -10.10 -19.14 -6.60
N HIS A 80 -10.57 -17.92 -6.79
CA HIS A 80 -11.35 -17.15 -5.82
C HIS A 80 -12.56 -16.49 -6.51
N PRO A 81 -13.54 -17.27 -7.03
CA PRO A 81 -14.66 -16.72 -7.79
C PRO A 81 -15.52 -15.71 -6.99
N ALA A 82 -15.53 -15.83 -5.66
CA ALA A 82 -16.21 -14.90 -4.76
C ALA A 82 -15.35 -13.70 -4.30
N TYR A 83 -14.22 -13.41 -4.96
CA TYR A 83 -13.27 -12.37 -4.52
C TYR A 83 -13.91 -11.00 -4.33
N GLU A 84 -14.90 -10.62 -5.15
CA GLU A 84 -15.57 -9.33 -5.04
C GLU A 84 -16.37 -9.21 -3.74
N GLN A 85 -17.09 -10.27 -3.36
CA GLN A 85 -17.85 -10.31 -2.12
C GLN A 85 -16.92 -10.33 -0.92
N THR A 86 -15.86 -11.15 -0.95
CA THR A 86 -14.84 -11.18 0.10
C THR A 86 -14.21 -9.81 0.32
N MET A 87 -13.88 -9.10 -0.77
CA MET A 87 -13.33 -7.75 -0.68
C MET A 87 -14.34 -6.77 -0.06
N GLN A 88 -15.61 -6.83 -0.45
CA GLN A 88 -16.65 -5.97 0.11
C GLN A 88 -16.86 -6.24 1.61
N THR A 89 -16.92 -7.51 2.01
CA THR A 89 -17.07 -7.90 3.41
C THR A 89 -15.87 -7.44 4.23
N MET A 90 -14.65 -7.73 3.79
CA MET A 90 -13.44 -7.31 4.52
C MET A 90 -13.29 -5.78 4.58
N VAL A 91 -13.66 -5.06 3.52
CA VAL A 91 -13.69 -3.59 3.53
C VAL A 91 -14.75 -3.08 4.51
N ALA A 92 -15.91 -3.73 4.60
CA ALA A 92 -16.94 -3.37 5.58
C ALA A 92 -16.53 -3.71 7.03
N GLU A 93 -15.85 -4.83 7.25
CA GLU A 93 -15.32 -5.24 8.57
C GLU A 93 -14.14 -4.37 9.02
N THR A 94 -13.27 -3.98 8.08
CA THR A 94 -12.11 -3.11 8.33
C THR A 94 -12.47 -1.63 8.23
N ALA A 95 -13.67 -1.30 7.75
CA ALA A 95 -14.27 0.00 7.96
C ALA A 95 -14.60 0.10 9.44
N ILE A 96 -13.56 0.33 10.25
CA ILE A 96 -13.68 1.04 11.49
C ILE A 96 -14.26 2.39 11.06
N THR A 97 -15.59 2.49 11.05
CA THR A 97 -16.25 3.77 11.19
C THR A 97 -15.64 4.32 12.47
N TYR A 98 -14.65 5.20 12.33
CA TYR A 98 -14.17 5.98 13.44
C TYR A 98 -15.42 6.72 13.89
N ALA A 99 -16.08 6.17 14.91
CA ALA A 99 -17.31 6.70 15.46
C ALA A 99 -16.89 7.93 16.26
N CYS A 100 -16.44 8.94 15.52
CA CYS A 100 -16.15 10.26 16.03
C CYS A 100 -17.52 10.81 16.41
N SER A 101 -17.76 10.97 17.71
CA SER A 101 -18.98 11.60 18.18
C SER A 101 -19.11 12.97 17.51
N GLU A 102 -20.34 13.44 17.27
CA GLU A 102 -20.55 14.78 16.72
C GLU A 102 -19.86 15.86 17.58
N LYS A 103 -19.72 15.61 18.89
CA LYS A 103 -18.93 16.44 19.80
C LYS A 103 -17.45 16.46 19.46
N ALA A 104 -16.84 15.32 19.16
CA ALA A 104 -15.43 15.25 18.79
C ALA A 104 -15.16 15.92 17.42
N LYS A 105 -16.11 15.81 16.47
CA LYS A 105 -16.05 16.54 15.20
C LYS A 105 -16.14 18.05 15.40
N ALA A 106 -17.07 18.51 16.25
CA ALA A 106 -17.22 19.92 16.58
C ALA A 106 -15.96 20.47 17.28
N ALA A 107 -15.40 19.73 18.24
CA ALA A 107 -14.16 20.11 18.91
C ALA A 107 -12.98 20.23 17.93
N PHE A 108 -12.84 19.27 17.01
CA PHE A 108 -11.82 19.35 15.95
C PHE A 108 -12.03 20.57 15.05
N GLY A 109 -13.26 20.85 14.63
CA GLY A 109 -13.58 22.03 13.81
C GLY A 109 -13.21 23.35 14.51
N TRP A 110 -13.45 23.46 15.81
CA TRP A 110 -13.01 24.62 16.59
C TRP A 110 -11.49 24.75 16.65
N ILE A 111 -10.77 23.65 16.89
CA ILE A 111 -9.31 23.64 16.96
C ILE A 111 -8.71 24.03 15.61
N ASP A 112 -9.18 23.41 14.53
CA ASP A 112 -8.70 23.66 13.16
C ASP A 112 -8.90 25.12 12.76
N TRP A 113 -10.07 25.70 13.08
CA TRP A 113 -10.34 27.11 12.79
C TRP A 113 -9.45 28.05 13.61
N ILE A 114 -9.31 27.82 14.92
CA ILE A 114 -8.49 28.69 15.78
C ILE A 114 -7.03 28.64 15.35
N VAL A 115 -6.49 27.45 15.09
CA VAL A 115 -5.09 27.28 14.69
C VAL A 115 -4.85 27.80 13.28
N GLY A 116 -5.71 27.45 12.31
CA GLY A 116 -5.58 27.88 10.92
C GLY A 116 -5.81 29.39 10.72
N GLY A 117 -6.59 30.02 11.60
CA GLY A 117 -6.84 31.45 11.60
C GLY A 117 -5.94 32.27 12.54
N GLU A 118 -5.00 31.63 13.23
CA GLU A 118 -4.13 32.25 14.26
C GLU A 118 -4.93 33.07 15.29
N LEU A 119 -6.10 32.56 15.69
CA LEU A 119 -7.01 33.25 16.57
C LEU A 119 -6.68 32.99 18.06
N PRO A 120 -7.07 33.89 18.96
CA PRO A 120 -7.03 33.62 20.39
C PRO A 120 -7.86 32.38 20.76
N LEU A 121 -7.40 31.60 21.75
CA LEU A 121 -8.13 30.39 22.20
C LEU A 121 -9.53 30.70 22.73
N ASN A 122 -9.77 31.91 23.26
CA ASN A 122 -11.10 32.35 23.72
C ASN A 122 -12.06 32.73 22.58
N PHE A 123 -11.63 32.64 21.31
CA PHE A 123 -12.47 32.94 20.16
C PHE A 123 -13.73 32.06 20.11
N CYS A 124 -13.63 30.80 20.52
CA CYS A 124 -14.78 29.88 20.60
C CYS A 124 -15.77 30.23 21.72
N GLU A 125 -15.39 31.07 22.68
CA GLU A 125 -16.24 31.54 23.77
C GLU A 125 -17.00 32.83 23.40
N ASN A 126 -16.60 33.50 22.31
CA ASN A 126 -17.25 34.72 21.86
C ASN A 126 -18.69 34.44 21.40
N GLU A 127 -19.64 35.17 21.99
CA GLU A 127 -21.06 34.99 21.74
C GLU A 127 -21.46 35.22 20.28
N LEU A 128 -20.85 36.21 19.61
CA LEU A 128 -21.10 36.48 18.19
C LEU A 128 -20.56 35.36 17.31
N THR A 129 -19.39 34.83 17.66
CA THR A 129 -18.79 33.68 16.97
C THR A 129 -19.67 32.45 17.15
N ARG A 130 -20.16 32.17 18.36
CA ARG A 130 -21.04 31.03 18.64
C ARG A 130 -22.38 31.10 17.92
N LYS A 131 -22.95 32.30 17.76
CA LYS A 131 -24.17 32.51 16.98
C LYS A 131 -23.99 32.20 15.49
N ASN A 132 -22.79 32.39 14.95
CA ASN A 132 -22.51 32.26 13.52
C ASN A 132 -21.74 30.97 13.12
N ALA A 133 -21.09 30.29 14.07
CA ALA A 133 -20.16 29.19 13.78
C ALA A 133 -20.82 27.90 13.29
N GLY A 134 -22.12 27.68 13.56
CA GLY A 134 -22.82 26.45 13.17
C GLY A 134 -22.28 25.14 13.76
N LEU A 135 -21.24 25.21 14.61
CA LEU A 135 -20.66 24.08 15.32
C LEU A 135 -21.47 23.82 16.59
N SER A 136 -21.84 22.56 16.81
CA SER A 136 -22.52 22.10 18.02
C SER A 136 -21.71 22.42 19.29
N PRO A 137 -22.36 22.60 20.46
CA PRO A 137 -21.67 22.79 21.73
C PRO A 137 -20.75 21.64 22.15
#